data_AF-A0A551ZNI0-F1
#
_entry.id   AF-A0A551ZNI0-F1
#
_cell.length_a   1.000
_cell.length_b   1.000
_cell.length_c   1.000
_cell.angle_alpha   90.00
_cell.angle_beta   90.00
_cell.angle_gamma   90.00
#
_symmetry.space_group_name_H-M   'P 1'
#
loop_
_entity.id
_entity.type
_entity.pdbx_description
1 polymer ?
#
loop_
_entity_poly.entity_id
_entity_poly.type
_entity_poly.pdbx_seq_one_letter_code
_entity_poly.pdbx_strand_id
1 'polypeptide(L)' 'MTNAEQLRQQKARRLQQLSRLARERYLESGGDPSRSANEQQLTKAEQEEFQNLLSQVFDPEYIQRYQEK' A
#
# COMPACT_ATOMS: atom_id res chain seq x y z
N MET A 1 -12.31 -22.65 -11.39
CA MET A 1 -11.72 -22.20 -10.11
C MET A 1 -10.66 -21.17 -10.42
N THR A 2 -11.00 -19.88 -10.41
CA THR A 2 -10.09 -18.80 -10.84
C THR A 2 -10.31 -17.50 -10.04
N ASN A 3 -11.39 -17.41 -9.26
CA ASN A 3 -11.92 -16.14 -8.79
C ASN A 3 -11.13 -15.55 -7.60
N ALA A 4 -10.73 -16.38 -6.63
CA ALA A 4 -10.06 -15.90 -5.42
C ALA A 4 -8.62 -15.43 -5.68
N GLU A 5 -7.88 -16.16 -6.50
CA GLU A 5 -6.48 -15.82 -6.79
C GLU A 5 -6.36 -14.63 -7.74
N GLN A 6 -7.22 -14.54 -8.76
CA GLN A 6 -7.30 -13.35 -9.62
C GLN A 6 -7.70 -12.11 -8.81
N LEU A 7 -8.65 -12.24 -7.89
CA LEU A 7 -9.04 -11.14 -7.00
C LEU A 7 -7.90 -10.71 -6.08
N ARG A 8 -7.13 -11.65 -5.52
CA ARG A 8 -5.95 -11.33 -4.70
C ARG A 8 -4.90 -10.61 -5.53
N GLN A 9 -4.63 -11.06 -6.76
CA GLN A 9 -3.70 -10.39 -7.67
C GLN A 9 -4.16 -8.97 -8.03
N GLN A 10 -5.46 -8.77 -8.27
CA GLN A 10 -6.02 -7.44 -8.56
C GLN A 10 -5.81 -6.48 -7.37
N LYS A 11 -6.07 -6.94 -6.16
CA LYS A 11 -5.84 -6.16 -4.92
C LYS A 11 -4.36 -5.85 -4.71
N ALA A 12 -3.48 -6.82 -4.96
CA ALA A 12 -2.03 -6.62 -4.89
C ALA A 12 -1.53 -5.58 -5.91
N ARG A 13 -2.05 -5.61 -7.15
CA ARG A 13 -1.75 -4.58 -8.16
C ARG A 13 -2.21 -3.20 -7.71
N ARG A 14 -3.38 -3.11 -7.08
CA ARG A 14 -3.88 -1.84 -6.54
C ARG A 14 -3.00 -1.30 -5.41
N LEU A 15 -2.54 -2.15 -4.50
CA LEU A 15 -1.56 -1.78 -3.47
C LEU A 15 -0.25 -1.26 -4.06
N GLN A 16 0.25 -1.89 -5.13
CA GLN A 16 1.44 -1.41 -5.83
C GLN A 16 1.23 -0.03 -6.45
N GLN A 17 0.05 0.23 -7.03
CA GLN A 17 -0.29 1.55 -7.57
C GLN A 17 -0.31 2.62 -6.49
N LEU A 18 -0.93 2.35 -5.33
CA LEU A 18 -0.95 3.27 -4.20
C LEU A 18 0.47 3.51 -3.65
N SER A 19 1.28 2.46 -3.52
CA SER A 19 2.68 2.59 -3.09
C SER A 19 3.50 3.45 -4.05
N ARG A 20 3.26 3.30 -5.36
CA ARG A 20 3.91 4.11 -6.40
C ARG A 20 3.49 5.57 -6.32
N LEU A 21 2.20 5.87 -6.15
CA LEU A 21 1.70 7.23 -5.98
C LEU A 21 2.30 7.90 -4.73
N ALA A 22 2.36 7.16 -3.62
CA ALA A 22 3.01 7.63 -2.40
C ALA A 22 4.48 7.99 -2.65
N ARG A 23 5.19 7.15 -3.42
CA ARG A 23 6.58 7.39 -3.81
C ARG A 23 6.76 8.59 -4.73
N GLU A 24 5.91 8.74 -5.74
CA GLU A 24 5.95 9.88 -6.66
C GLU A 24 5.76 11.18 -5.88
N ARG A 25 4.73 11.28 -5.04
CA ARG A 25 4.47 12.46 -4.21
C ARG A 25 5.57 12.73 -3.17
N TYR A 26 6.18 11.69 -2.61
CA TYR A 26 7.33 11.85 -1.72
C TYR A 26 8.49 12.55 -2.43
N LEU A 27 8.81 12.12 -3.65
CA LEU A 27 9.90 12.72 -4.43
C LEU A 27 9.54 14.14 -4.90
N GLU A 28 8.30 14.36 -5.30
CA GLU A 28 7.80 15.69 -5.70
C GLU A 28 7.86 16.72 -4.56
N SER A 29 7.66 16.28 -3.31
CA SER A 29 7.80 17.13 -2.12
C SER A 29 9.25 17.35 -1.67
N GLY A 30 10.24 16.86 -2.44
CA GLY A 30 11.66 16.98 -2.12
C GLY A 30 12.19 15.89 -1.19
N GLY A 31 11.47 14.78 -1.06
CA GLY A 31 11.88 13.61 -0.29
C GLY A 31 13.16 12.97 -0.82
N ASP A 32 13.92 12.33 0.08
CA ASP A 32 15.21 11.73 -0.22
C ASP A 32 15.05 10.44 -1.05
N PRO A 33 15.57 10.36 -2.28
CA PRO A 33 15.42 9.18 -3.11
C PRO A 33 16.09 7.92 -2.53
N SER A 34 17.03 8.06 -1.58
CA SER A 34 17.61 6.92 -0.87
C SER A 34 16.72 6.35 0.24
N ARG A 35 15.69 7.10 0.67
CA ARG A 35 14.74 6.68 1.70
C ARG A 35 13.48 6.09 1.09
N SER A 36 12.85 5.15 1.79
CA SER A 36 11.55 4.62 1.39
C SER A 36 10.46 5.68 1.57
N ALA A 37 9.53 5.73 0.61
CA ALA A 37 8.29 6.46 0.79
C ALA A 37 7.29 5.61 1.57
N ASN A 38 6.44 6.28 2.34
CA ASN A 38 5.39 5.69 3.16
C ASN A 38 4.02 6.22 2.75
N GLU A 39 2.96 5.58 3.24
CA GLU A 39 1.56 5.93 3.00
C GLU A 39 1.19 7.34 3.47
N GLN A 40 2.06 8.01 4.24
CA GLN A 40 1.87 9.40 4.68
C GLN A 40 1.73 10.39 3.52
N GLN A 41 2.21 10.04 2.33
CA GLN A 41 2.10 10.85 1.11
C GLN A 41 0.78 10.61 0.34
N LEU A 42 0.00 9.63 0.77
CA LEU A 42 -1.34 9.38 0.25
C LEU A 42 -2.35 10.32 0.92
N THR A 43 -3.43 10.62 0.20
CA THR A 43 -4.61 11.28 0.79
C THR A 43 -5.27 10.35 1.81
N LYS A 44 -6.11 10.90 2.69
CA LYS A 44 -6.83 10.09 3.70
C LYS A 44 -7.61 8.92 3.07
N ALA A 45 -8.32 9.18 1.97
CA ALA A 45 -9.09 8.15 1.29
C ALA A 45 -8.19 7.05 0.69
N GLU A 46 -7.04 7.42 0.13
CA GLU A 46 -6.06 6.46 -0.40
C GLU A 46 -5.36 5.68 0.71
N GLN A 47 -5.13 6.29 1.88
CA GLN A 47 -4.59 5.60 3.06
C GLN A 47 -5.57 4.55 3.58
N GLU A 48 -6.86 4.90 3.68
CA GLU A 48 -7.91 3.95 4.05
C GLU A 48 -8.01 2.80 3.03
N GLU A 49 -7.95 3.11 1.74
CA GLU A 49 -7.92 2.10 0.68
C GLU A 49 -6.68 1.20 0.81
N PHE A 50 -5.51 1.77 1.06
CA PHE A 50 -4.25 1.05 1.22
C PHE A 50 -4.30 0.08 2.40
N GLN A 51 -4.75 0.54 3.57
CA GLN A 51 -4.88 -0.28 4.77
C GLN A 51 -5.91 -1.41 4.60
N ASN A 52 -7.05 -1.10 3.96
CA ASN A 52 -8.08 -2.10 3.69
C ASN A 52 -7.62 -3.16 2.67
N LEU A 53 -6.83 -2.77 1.67
CA LEU A 53 -6.27 -3.74 0.72
C LEU A 53 -5.16 -4.57 1.36
N LEU A 54 -4.32 -3.96 2.23
CA LEU A 54 -3.30 -4.67 3.00
C LEU A 54 -3.93 -5.79 3.81
N SER A 55 -5.04 -5.50 4.50
CA SER A 55 -5.76 -6.48 5.34
C SER A 55 -6.33 -7.68 4.57
N GLN A 56 -6.56 -7.51 3.27
CA GLN A 56 -7.17 -8.52 2.41
C GLN A 56 -6.16 -9.31 1.57
N VAL A 57 -4.94 -8.79 1.42
CA VAL A 57 -3.87 -9.39 0.59
C VAL A 57 -2.84 -10.10 1.46
N PHE A 58 -2.52 -9.55 2.63
CA PHE A 58 -1.49 -10.07 3.52
C PHE A 58 -2.08 -10.82 4.70
N ASP A 59 -1.27 -11.69 5.30
CA ASP A 59 -1.67 -12.44 6.48
C ASP A 59 -1.87 -11.51 7.69
N PRO A 60 -2.84 -11.81 8.57
CA PRO A 60 -3.14 -11.00 9.76
C PRO A 60 -1.92 -10.67 10.62
N GLU A 61 -1.00 -11.62 10.76
CA GLU A 61 0.25 -11.44 11.52
C GLU A 61 1.18 -10.38 10.91
N TYR A 62 1.21 -10.29 9.58
CA TYR A 62 1.97 -9.27 8.87
C TYR A 62 1.38 -7.87 9.09
N ILE A 63 0.05 -7.76 9.02
CA ILE A 63 -0.67 -6.49 9.23
C ILE A 63 -0.48 -5.99 10.66
N GLN A 64 -0.57 -6.87 11.65
CA GLN A 64 -0.37 -6.50 13.05
C GLN A 64 1.03 -5.90 13.27
N ARG A 65 2.08 -6.56 12.77
CA ARG A 65 3.46 -6.04 12.84
C ARG A 65 3.65 -4.73 12.07
N TYR A 66 2.90 -4.53 11.00
CA TYR A 66 2.93 -3.30 10.22
C TYR A 66 2.31 -2.13 11.00
N GLN A 67 1.22 -2.37 11.75
CA GLN A 67 0.56 -1.37 12.58
C GLN A 67 1.33 -1.04 13.87
N GLU A 68 2.18 -1.96 14.35
CA GLU A 68 3.02 -1.79 15.54
C GLU A 68 4.32 -0.98 15.26
N LYS A 69 4.62 -0.66 14.00
CA LYS A 69 5.80 0.14 13.58
C LYS A 69 5.47 1.61 13.40
#